data_AF-A0A498SKR3-F1
#
_entry.id   AF-A0A498SKR3-F1
#
_cell.length_a   1.000
_cell.length_b   1.000
_cell.length_c   1.000
_cell.angle_alpha   90.00
_cell.angle_beta   90.00
_cell.angle_gamma   90.00
#
_symmetry.space_group_name_H-M   'P 1'
#
loop_
_entity.id
_entity.type
_entity.pdbx_description
1 polymer ?
#
loop_
_entity_poly.entity_id
_entity_poly.type
_entity_poly.pdbx_seq_one_letter_code
_entity_poly.pdbx_strand_id
1 'polypeptide(L)'
;MLLYYFASAVKSIQFHVDDDIIDKLNYYYTTSIITVFAILVSAKQYVGFPIQCWVPATFTEPMEQYTENYCWVQNTYFLPLHDYIPHNYAERENRQIGYYQWVPFVLALEALLFYVPTIVWRLLNWQSGIHVQSLVQMACDSRLLDLDSRNRALQTIATNVEEALHVKHQVMAGNRLKLLNLIICTRSSGAAVTFLYISVKILYTVNIVGQIFLLNTFLGNRSKWYGLQVLNDLMNGREWEESGHFPRVTLCDFEVKVNIYFLQSIIYMHTTVTLSFSNKAKLIEIT
;
A
#
# COMPACT_ATOMS: atom_id res chain seq x y z
N MET A 1 -14.92 -22.19 -2.00
CA MET A 1 -15.26 -20.89 -2.61
C MET A 1 -14.14 -19.86 -2.50
N LEU A 2 -13.53 -19.64 -1.32
CA LEU A 2 -12.40 -18.70 -1.15
C LEU A 2 -11.23 -18.93 -2.11
N LEU A 3 -10.79 -20.17 -2.30
CA LEU A 3 -9.72 -20.53 -3.24
C LEU A 3 -10.06 -20.20 -4.70
N TYR A 4 -11.33 -20.29 -5.09
CA TYR A 4 -11.77 -19.94 -6.44
C TYR A 4 -11.72 -18.42 -6.68
N TYR A 5 -12.20 -17.64 -5.71
CA TYR A 5 -12.08 -16.17 -5.79
C TYR A 5 -10.63 -15.71 -5.76
N PHE A 6 -9.80 -16.35 -4.95
CA PHE A 6 -8.36 -16.09 -4.92
C PHE A 6 -7.70 -16.43 -6.26
N ALA A 7 -7.96 -17.61 -6.83
CA ALA A 7 -7.44 -17.99 -8.14
C ALA A 7 -7.93 -17.03 -9.26
N SER A 8 -9.17 -16.57 -9.18
CA SER A 8 -9.72 -15.57 -10.10
C SER A 8 -9.03 -14.20 -9.95
N ALA A 9 -8.79 -13.75 -8.71
CA ALA A 9 -8.05 -12.52 -8.42
C ALA A 9 -6.61 -12.60 -8.92
N VAL A 10 -5.91 -13.71 -8.70
CA VAL A 10 -4.55 -13.94 -9.22
C VAL A 10 -4.55 -13.94 -10.76
N LYS A 11 -5.55 -14.55 -11.40
CA LYS A 11 -5.70 -14.51 -12.86
C LYS A 11 -5.91 -13.08 -13.37
N SER A 12 -6.63 -12.24 -12.61
CA SER A 12 -6.84 -10.83 -12.96
C SER A 12 -5.56 -9.97 -12.88
N ILE A 13 -4.51 -10.45 -12.19
CA ILE A 13 -3.21 -9.77 -12.09
C ILE A 13 -2.30 -10.10 -13.29
N GLN A 14 -2.70 -10.98 -14.22
CA GLN A 14 -1.88 -11.30 -15.39
C GLN A 14 -1.61 -10.07 -16.28
N PHE A 15 -0.48 -10.12 -17.00
CA PHE A 15 -0.16 -9.12 -18.02
C PHE A 15 -1.15 -9.22 -19.18
N HIS A 16 -1.69 -8.08 -19.58
CA HIS A 16 -2.47 -7.96 -20.80
C HIS A 16 -1.62 -7.31 -21.88
N VAL A 17 -1.99 -7.58 -23.13
CA VAL A 17 -1.22 -7.15 -24.30
C VAL A 17 -1.43 -5.66 -24.59
N ASP A 18 -2.54 -5.09 -24.13
CA ASP A 18 -2.83 -3.64 -24.15
C ASP A 18 -2.16 -2.84 -23.03
N ASP A 19 -1.45 -3.48 -22.09
CA ASP A 19 -0.82 -2.80 -20.96
C ASP A 19 0.53 -2.14 -21.33
N ASP A 20 0.67 -0.87 -20.97
CA ASP A 20 1.96 -0.17 -21.04
C ASP A 20 2.91 -0.60 -19.91
N ILE A 21 4.18 -0.24 -20.05
CA ILE A 21 5.19 -0.43 -18.99
C ILE A 21 4.76 0.28 -17.71
N ILE A 22 4.20 1.49 -17.81
CA ILE A 22 3.75 2.29 -16.67
C ILE A 22 2.56 1.61 -15.96
N ASP A 23 1.65 0.98 -16.71
CA ASP A 23 0.52 0.25 -16.11
C ASP A 23 1.05 -0.94 -15.32
N LYS A 24 1.92 -1.73 -15.94
CA LYS A 24 2.58 -2.89 -15.30
C LYS A 24 3.32 -2.46 -14.02
N LEU A 25 4.02 -1.32 -14.05
CA LEU A 25 4.71 -0.80 -12.87
C LEU A 25 3.76 -0.53 -11.71
N ASN A 26 2.61 0.10 -11.97
CA ASN A 26 1.65 0.44 -10.93
C ASN A 26 0.83 -0.77 -10.47
N TYR A 27 0.02 -1.35 -11.34
CA TYR A 27 -0.98 -2.34 -10.91
C TYR A 27 -0.37 -3.71 -10.63
N TYR A 28 0.74 -4.07 -11.29
CA TYR A 28 1.35 -5.38 -11.14
C TYR A 28 2.53 -5.33 -10.16
N TYR A 29 3.59 -4.60 -10.48
CA TYR A 29 4.83 -4.65 -9.70
C TYR A 29 4.64 -3.99 -8.32
N THR A 30 4.14 -2.76 -8.27
CA THR A 30 3.95 -2.03 -7.02
C THR A 30 2.94 -2.74 -6.12
N THR A 31 1.76 -3.08 -6.64
CA THR A 31 0.75 -3.84 -5.89
C THR A 31 1.26 -5.19 -5.38
N SER A 32 1.99 -5.96 -6.19
CA SER A 32 2.53 -7.26 -5.76
C SER A 32 3.56 -7.09 -4.65
N ILE A 33 4.47 -6.12 -4.77
CA ILE A 33 5.47 -5.83 -3.73
C ILE A 33 4.79 -5.44 -2.42
N ILE A 34 3.85 -4.50 -2.45
CA ILE A 34 3.10 -4.06 -1.27
C ILE A 34 2.31 -5.22 -0.67
N THR A 35 1.67 -6.05 -1.50
CA THR A 35 0.91 -7.23 -1.03
C THR A 35 1.81 -8.24 -0.33
N VAL A 36 3.01 -8.51 -0.87
CA VAL A 36 3.99 -9.39 -0.23
C VAL A 36 4.42 -8.82 1.12
N PHE A 37 4.72 -7.51 1.20
CA PHE A 37 5.05 -6.88 2.48
C PHE A 37 3.89 -6.91 3.46
N ALA A 38 2.65 -6.65 3.03
CA ALA A 38 1.46 -6.74 3.85
C ALA A 38 1.30 -8.15 4.45
N ILE A 39 1.51 -9.20 3.65
CA ILE A 39 1.45 -10.60 4.11
C ILE A 39 2.60 -10.89 5.09
N LEU A 40 3.83 -10.49 4.78
CA LEU A 40 5.00 -10.73 5.64
C LEU A 40 4.84 -10.06 7.00
N VAL A 41 4.45 -8.78 7.03
CA VAL A 41 4.21 -8.04 8.27
C VAL A 41 3.05 -8.65 9.05
N SER A 42 1.94 -8.99 8.38
CA SER A 42 0.79 -9.65 9.02
C SER A 42 1.19 -10.99 9.64
N ALA A 43 1.97 -11.81 8.93
CA ALA A 43 2.44 -13.09 9.46
C ALA A 43 3.28 -12.88 10.73
N LYS A 44 4.18 -11.90 10.73
CA LYS A 44 5.01 -11.62 11.91
C LYS A 44 4.21 -11.05 13.08
N GLN A 45 3.20 -10.24 12.81
CA GLN A 45 2.43 -9.50 13.81
C GLN A 45 1.29 -10.33 14.45
N TYR A 46 0.67 -11.24 13.70
CA TYR A 46 -0.46 -12.05 14.20
C TYR A 46 -0.06 -13.49 14.57
N VAL A 47 0.94 -14.07 13.92
CA VAL A 47 1.38 -15.45 14.20
C VAL A 47 2.60 -15.47 15.13
N GLY A 48 3.44 -14.44 15.04
CA GLY A 48 4.60 -14.27 15.91
C GLY A 48 4.30 -13.41 17.14
N PHE A 49 5.33 -13.20 17.96
CA PHE A 49 5.34 -12.20 19.02
C PHE A 49 5.65 -10.83 18.41
N PRO A 50 4.72 -9.85 18.41
CA PRO A 50 4.93 -8.54 17.79
C PRO A 50 5.92 -7.68 18.59
N ILE A 51 5.90 -7.84 19.91
CA ILE A 51 6.72 -7.10 20.86
C ILE A 51 7.29 -8.07 21.91
N GLN A 52 8.45 -7.74 22.48
CA GLN A 52 9.07 -8.50 23.56
C GLN A 52 9.48 -7.56 24.68
N CYS A 53 9.10 -7.91 25.91
CA CYS A 53 9.29 -7.08 27.09
C CYS A 53 10.55 -7.44 27.87
N TRP A 54 11.33 -6.44 28.30
CA TRP A 54 12.26 -6.62 29.41
C TRP A 54 11.52 -6.55 30.75
N VAL A 55 11.09 -7.71 31.28
CA VAL A 55 10.42 -7.83 32.59
C VAL A 55 11.37 -8.30 33.71
N PRO A 56 11.08 -7.98 34.99
CA PRO A 56 11.87 -8.49 36.12
C PRO A 56 11.89 -10.02 36.20
N ALA A 57 12.98 -10.60 36.68
CA ALA A 57 13.15 -12.06 36.79
C ALA A 57 12.14 -12.77 37.72
N THR A 58 11.38 -12.02 38.53
CA THR A 58 10.31 -12.55 39.38
C THR A 58 9.01 -12.85 38.63
N PHE A 59 8.87 -12.35 37.39
CA PHE A 59 7.68 -12.59 36.58
C PHE A 59 7.62 -14.05 36.11
N THR A 60 6.44 -14.66 36.23
CA THR A 60 6.17 -15.96 35.63
C THR A 60 5.89 -15.80 34.13
N GLU A 61 6.09 -16.85 33.34
CA GLU A 61 5.86 -16.82 31.88
C GLU A 61 4.44 -16.31 31.49
N PRO A 62 3.35 -16.66 32.19
CA PRO A 62 2.04 -16.07 31.91
C PRO A 62 1.94 -14.57 32.20
N MET A 63 2.69 -14.06 33.20
CA MET A 63 2.74 -12.64 33.53
C MET A 63 3.51 -11.85 32.47
N GLU A 64 4.60 -12.43 31.95
CA GLU A 64 5.35 -11.87 30.81
C GLU A 64 4.44 -11.75 29.58
N GLN A 65 3.73 -12.81 29.21
CA GLN A 65 2.79 -12.80 28.08
C GLN A 65 1.63 -11.81 28.28
N TYR A 66 1.10 -11.67 29.50
CA TYR A 66 0.09 -10.66 29.80
C TYR A 66 0.62 -9.25 29.59
N THR A 67 1.84 -8.99 30.07
CA THR A 67 2.50 -7.68 29.97
C THR A 67 2.78 -7.32 28.52
N GLU A 68 3.27 -8.27 27.72
CA GLU A 68 3.48 -8.11 26.28
C GLU A 68 2.19 -7.74 25.55
N ASN A 69 1.09 -8.47 25.82
CA ASN A 69 -0.20 -8.18 25.19
C ASN A 69 -0.79 -6.84 25.64
N TYR A 70 -0.67 -6.50 26.92
CA TYR A 70 -1.13 -5.23 27.45
C TYR A 70 -0.41 -4.07 26.76
N CYS A 71 0.92 -4.11 26.74
CA CYS A 71 1.74 -3.07 26.13
C CYS A 71 1.59 -2.98 24.61
N TRP A 72 1.36 -4.12 23.95
CA TRP A 72 1.03 -4.12 22.54
C TRP A 72 -0.26 -3.35 22.27
N VAL A 73 -1.28 -3.45 23.13
CA VAL A 73 -2.59 -2.79 22.93
C VAL A 73 -2.59 -1.33 23.39
N GLN A 74 -1.91 -0.99 24.49
CA GLN A 74 -1.92 0.37 25.08
C GLN A 74 -1.03 1.42 24.39
N ASN A 75 -0.42 1.07 23.25
CA ASN A 75 0.63 1.84 22.57
C ASN A 75 1.89 2.02 23.44
N THR A 76 2.98 2.41 22.79
CA THR A 76 4.29 2.63 23.44
C THR A 76 4.82 3.99 23.03
N TYR A 77 5.72 4.59 23.79
CA TYR A 77 6.34 5.87 23.42
C TYR A 77 7.85 5.73 23.27
N PHE A 78 8.45 6.59 22.46
CA PHE A 78 9.90 6.65 22.29
C PHE A 78 10.50 7.78 23.12
N LEU A 79 11.63 7.49 23.74
CA LEU A 79 12.46 8.44 24.46
C LEU A 79 13.93 8.12 24.16
N PRO A 80 14.76 9.11 23.79
CA PRO A 80 16.21 8.92 23.70
C PRO A 80 16.78 8.44 25.04
N LEU A 81 17.78 7.56 25.00
CA LEU A 81 18.37 6.94 26.20
C LEU A 81 18.95 7.95 27.22
N HIS A 82 19.34 9.13 26.76
CA HIS A 82 19.95 10.18 27.58
C HIS A 82 18.92 11.14 28.20
N ASP A 83 17.65 11.07 27.76
CA ASP A 83 16.58 11.93 28.27
C ASP A 83 15.94 11.33 29.52
N TYR A 84 15.50 12.20 30.44
CA TYR A 84 14.73 11.78 31.60
C TYR A 84 13.28 11.50 31.20
N ILE A 85 12.64 10.57 31.91
CA ILE A 85 11.23 10.27 31.71
C ILE A 85 10.39 11.43 32.27
N PRO A 86 9.60 12.15 31.45
CA PRO A 86 8.85 13.32 31.92
C PRO A 86 7.78 12.91 32.93
N HIS A 87 7.64 13.61 34.05
CA HIS A 87 6.61 13.28 35.06
C HIS A 87 5.18 13.56 34.58
N ASN A 88 5.01 14.44 33.59
CA ASN A 88 3.71 14.79 33.04
C ASN A 88 3.19 13.69 32.11
N TYR A 89 2.08 13.05 32.49
CA TYR A 89 1.44 12.00 31.68
C TYR A 89 1.03 12.49 30.28
N ALA A 90 0.55 13.73 30.16
CA ALA A 90 0.13 14.29 28.87
C ALA A 90 1.30 14.42 27.87
N GLU A 91 2.53 14.60 28.37
CA GLU A 91 3.71 14.66 27.51
C GLU A 91 4.09 13.27 26.98
N ARG A 92 3.92 12.22 27.80
CA ARG A 92 4.14 10.83 27.37
C ARG A 92 3.12 10.40 26.33
N GLU A 93 1.84 10.74 26.56
CA GLU A 93 0.74 10.45 25.64
C GLU A 93 0.99 11.07 24.24
N ASN A 94 1.46 12.32 24.20
CA ASN A 94 1.80 13.00 22.94
C ASN A 94 2.98 12.37 22.18
N ARG A 95 3.80 11.54 22.84
CA ARG A 95 4.94 10.84 22.24
C ARG A 95 4.63 9.37 21.92
N GLN A 96 3.38 8.94 22.10
CA GLN A 96 2.96 7.57 21.81
C GLN A 96 3.00 7.25 20.32
N ILE A 97 3.33 6.00 20.05
CA ILE A 97 3.51 5.40 18.75
C ILE A 97 2.55 4.22 18.67
N GLY A 98 1.47 4.39 17.90
CA GLY A 98 0.47 3.36 17.64
C GLY A 98 0.47 2.83 16.20
N TYR A 99 1.26 3.42 15.29
CA TYR A 99 1.16 3.08 13.86
C TYR A 99 1.54 1.62 13.57
N TYR A 100 2.44 0.98 14.35
CA TYR A 100 2.86 -0.42 14.15
C TYR A 100 1.68 -1.40 14.14
N GLN A 101 0.66 -1.16 14.95
CA GLN A 101 -0.55 -2.00 14.99
C GLN A 101 -1.31 -2.01 13.66
N TRP A 102 -1.27 -0.89 12.93
CA TRP A 102 -2.12 -0.62 11.77
C TRP A 102 -1.41 -0.81 10.42
N VAL A 103 -0.07 -0.92 10.42
CA VAL A 103 0.74 -1.13 9.21
C VAL A 103 0.17 -2.20 8.27
N PRO A 104 -0.15 -3.44 8.70
CA PRO A 104 -0.62 -4.48 7.78
C PRO A 104 -1.94 -4.10 7.08
N PHE A 105 -2.84 -3.43 7.78
CA PHE A 105 -4.12 -2.99 7.22
C PHE A 105 -3.94 -1.84 6.23
N VAL A 106 -3.05 -0.90 6.55
CA VAL A 106 -2.73 0.21 5.66
C VAL A 106 -2.05 -0.30 4.39
N LEU A 107 -1.06 -1.18 4.48
CA LEU A 107 -0.41 -1.77 3.31
C LEU A 107 -1.42 -2.55 2.43
N ALA A 108 -2.36 -3.28 3.04
CA ALA A 108 -3.42 -3.95 2.29
C ALA A 108 -4.34 -2.94 1.56
N LEU A 109 -4.71 -1.84 2.21
CA LEU A 109 -5.47 -0.76 1.60
C LEU A 109 -4.70 -0.10 0.45
N GLU A 110 -3.41 0.15 0.63
CA GLU A 110 -2.54 0.73 -0.41
C GLU A 110 -2.47 -0.17 -1.64
N ALA A 111 -2.28 -1.48 -1.43
CA ALA A 111 -2.28 -2.46 -2.53
C ALA A 111 -3.62 -2.45 -3.30
N LEU A 112 -4.75 -2.38 -2.59
CA LEU A 112 -6.06 -2.26 -3.23
C LEU A 112 -6.20 -0.97 -4.03
N LEU A 113 -5.79 0.17 -3.45
CA LEU A 113 -5.85 1.48 -4.10
C LEU A 113 -4.97 1.53 -5.35
N PHE A 114 -3.78 0.93 -5.35
CA PHE A 114 -2.93 0.81 -6.55
C PHE A 114 -3.57 0.01 -7.69
N TYR A 115 -4.49 -0.89 -7.37
CA TYR A 115 -5.21 -1.70 -8.35
C TYR A 115 -6.48 -1.02 -8.91
N VAL A 116 -7.04 -0.02 -8.22
CA VAL A 116 -8.27 0.68 -8.62
C VAL A 116 -8.22 1.26 -10.05
N PRO A 117 -7.17 1.97 -10.50
CA PRO A 117 -7.17 2.58 -11.83
C PRO A 117 -7.30 1.55 -12.96
N THR A 118 -6.72 0.36 -12.77
CA THR A 118 -6.82 -0.76 -13.72
C THR A 118 -8.21 -1.36 -13.75
N ILE A 119 -8.87 -1.47 -12.59
CA ILE A 119 -10.29 -1.88 -12.53
C ILE A 119 -11.15 -0.89 -13.32
N VAL A 120 -10.92 0.42 -13.15
CA VAL A 120 -11.64 1.47 -13.89
C VAL A 120 -11.44 1.30 -15.39
N TRP A 121 -10.20 1.09 -15.87
CA TRP A 121 -9.94 0.79 -17.28
C TRP A 121 -10.73 -0.42 -17.76
N ARG A 122 -10.64 -1.55 -17.06
CA ARG A 122 -11.27 -2.82 -17.48
C ARG A 122 -12.80 -2.73 -17.48
N LEU A 123 -13.40 -2.06 -16.50
CA LEU A 123 -14.86 -1.91 -16.41
C LEU A 123 -15.42 -0.93 -17.44
N LEU A 124 -14.62 0.06 -17.89
CA LEU A 124 -15.09 1.09 -18.81
C LEU A 124 -14.63 0.87 -20.26
N ASN A 125 -13.61 0.04 -20.52
CA ASN A 125 -13.12 -0.18 -21.90
C ASN A 125 -14.22 -0.77 -22.80
N TRP A 126 -15.07 -1.65 -22.25
CA TRP A 126 -16.08 -2.34 -23.06
C TRP A 126 -17.16 -1.38 -23.55
N GLN A 127 -17.44 -0.32 -22.78
CA GLN A 127 -18.43 0.70 -23.13
C GLN A 127 -18.00 1.52 -24.35
N SER A 128 -16.71 1.49 -24.69
CA SER A 128 -16.19 2.22 -25.84
C SER A 128 -16.58 1.60 -27.18
N GLY A 129 -17.11 0.38 -27.21
CA GLY A 129 -17.53 -0.30 -28.45
C GLY A 129 -16.39 -0.74 -29.35
N ILE A 130 -15.14 -0.54 -28.93
CA ILE A 130 -13.92 -1.03 -29.59
C ILE A 130 -13.22 -1.95 -28.59
N HIS A 131 -13.07 -3.23 -28.93
CA HIS A 131 -12.29 -4.15 -28.12
C HIS A 131 -10.80 -3.93 -28.36
N VAL A 132 -10.22 -2.96 -27.63
CA VAL A 132 -8.81 -2.55 -27.76
C VAL A 132 -7.85 -3.74 -27.60
N GLN A 133 -8.08 -4.60 -26.60
CA GLN A 133 -7.25 -5.77 -26.34
C GLN A 133 -7.13 -6.69 -27.56
N SER A 134 -8.25 -7.00 -28.23
CA SER A 134 -8.27 -7.88 -29.42
C SER A 134 -7.56 -7.23 -30.61
N LEU A 135 -7.74 -5.92 -30.79
CA LEU A 135 -7.09 -5.16 -31.86
C LEU A 135 -5.56 -5.11 -31.67
N VAL A 136 -5.10 -4.84 -30.45
CA VAL A 136 -3.67 -4.84 -30.12
C VAL A 136 -3.09 -6.25 -30.27
N GLN A 137 -3.81 -7.29 -29.82
CA GLN A 137 -3.39 -8.68 -29.99
C GLN A 137 -3.21 -9.03 -31.48
N MET A 138 -4.21 -8.73 -32.33
CA MET A 138 -4.11 -8.97 -33.77
C MET A 138 -2.94 -8.19 -34.40
N ALA A 139 -2.69 -6.96 -33.97
CA ALA A 139 -1.56 -6.17 -34.43
C ALA A 139 -0.22 -6.81 -34.01
N CYS A 140 -0.11 -7.29 -32.77
CA CYS A 140 1.08 -8.00 -32.29
C CYS A 140 1.31 -9.31 -33.05
N ASP A 141 0.26 -10.12 -33.23
CA ASP A 141 0.33 -11.41 -33.91
C ASP A 141 0.66 -11.25 -35.41
N SER A 142 0.23 -10.14 -36.03
CA SER A 142 0.55 -9.83 -37.43
C SER A 142 2.07 -9.73 -37.72
N ARG A 143 2.89 -9.49 -36.69
CA ARG A 143 4.35 -9.43 -36.81
C ARG A 143 4.98 -10.78 -37.11
N LEU A 144 4.31 -11.87 -36.76
CA LEU A 144 4.77 -13.24 -36.95
C LEU A 144 4.22 -13.87 -38.24
N LEU A 145 3.34 -13.18 -38.95
CA LEU A 145 2.71 -13.66 -40.17
C LEU A 145 3.58 -13.38 -41.40
N ASP A 146 3.44 -14.24 -42.40
CA ASP A 146 3.97 -14.03 -43.74
C ASP A 146 3.37 -12.77 -44.42
N LEU A 147 4.08 -12.21 -45.40
CA LEU A 147 3.76 -10.93 -46.07
C LEU A 147 2.29 -10.81 -46.51
N ASP A 148 1.77 -11.82 -47.22
CA ASP A 148 0.40 -11.79 -47.75
C ASP A 148 -0.66 -11.90 -46.65
N SER A 149 -0.38 -12.72 -45.63
CA SER A 149 -1.25 -12.90 -44.48
C SER A 149 -1.23 -11.69 -43.54
N ARG A 150 -0.08 -11.02 -43.39
CA ARG A 150 0.07 -9.77 -42.66
C ARG A 150 -0.72 -8.65 -43.31
N ASN A 151 -0.65 -8.50 -44.64
CA ASN A 151 -1.40 -7.47 -45.36
C ASN A 151 -2.93 -7.66 -45.19
N ARG A 152 -3.41 -8.90 -45.20
CA ARG A 152 -4.83 -9.21 -44.92
C ARG A 152 -5.20 -8.87 -43.47
N ALA A 153 -4.38 -9.24 -42.49
CA ALA A 153 -4.63 -8.90 -41.09
C ALA A 153 -4.65 -7.38 -40.86
N LEU A 154 -3.71 -6.64 -41.47
CA LEU A 154 -3.67 -5.18 -41.40
C LEU A 154 -4.89 -4.53 -42.06
N GLN A 155 -5.39 -5.07 -43.17
CA GLN A 155 -6.65 -4.62 -43.77
C GLN A 155 -7.83 -4.84 -42.83
N THR A 156 -7.94 -6.02 -42.19
CA THR A 156 -8.99 -6.28 -41.19
C THR A 156 -8.92 -5.30 -40.02
N ILE A 157 -7.72 -4.99 -39.52
CA ILE A 157 -7.51 -4.00 -38.45
C ILE A 157 -7.97 -2.61 -38.91
N ALA A 158 -7.57 -2.18 -40.11
CA ALA A 158 -7.94 -0.88 -40.66
C ALA A 158 -9.46 -0.75 -40.83
N THR A 159 -10.13 -1.77 -41.38
CA THR A 159 -11.58 -1.78 -41.55
C THR A 159 -12.31 -1.73 -40.21
N ASN A 160 -11.86 -2.48 -39.19
CA ASN A 160 -12.46 -2.43 -37.85
C ASN A 160 -12.34 -1.04 -37.21
N VAL A 161 -11.21 -0.36 -37.39
CA VAL A 161 -11.01 1.01 -36.88
C VAL A 161 -11.88 2.01 -37.64
N GLU A 162 -11.95 1.88 -38.96
CA GLU A 162 -12.78 2.72 -39.83
C GLU A 162 -14.27 2.58 -39.50
N GLU A 163 -14.78 1.36 -39.36
CA GLU A 163 -16.16 1.08 -38.96
C GLU A 163 -16.48 1.68 -37.57
N ALA A 164 -15.56 1.53 -36.62
CA ALA A 164 -15.72 2.10 -35.29
C ALA A 164 -15.76 3.63 -35.28
N LEU A 165 -15.04 4.29 -36.19
CA LEU A 165 -15.09 5.74 -36.38
C LEU A 165 -16.39 6.16 -37.09
N HIS A 166 -16.81 5.43 -38.12
CA HIS A 166 -18.02 5.72 -38.91
C HIS A 166 -19.32 5.62 -38.10
N VAL A 167 -19.49 4.56 -37.31
CA VAL A 167 -20.68 4.36 -36.44
C VAL A 167 -20.85 5.50 -35.46
N LYS A 168 -19.75 6.14 -35.04
CA LYS A 168 -19.77 7.22 -34.04
C LYS A 168 -19.95 8.61 -34.63
N HIS A 169 -19.47 8.87 -35.85
CA HIS A 169 -19.71 10.14 -36.54
C HIS A 169 -21.22 10.41 -36.76
N GLN A 170 -22.02 9.36 -37.00
CA GLN A 170 -23.48 9.47 -37.12
C GLN A 170 -24.17 9.84 -35.80
N VAL A 171 -23.59 9.48 -34.65
CA VAL A 171 -24.16 9.75 -33.31
C VAL A 171 -23.85 11.18 -32.82
N MET A 172 -22.72 11.77 -33.21
CA MET A 172 -22.37 13.16 -32.83
C MET A 172 -23.29 14.22 -33.45
N ALA A 173 -23.98 13.91 -34.55
CA ALA A 173 -24.83 14.86 -35.27
C ALA A 173 -26.13 15.24 -34.52
N GLY A 174 -26.47 14.58 -33.40
CA GLY A 174 -27.71 14.86 -32.66
C GLY A 174 -27.61 14.73 -31.14
N ASN A 175 -27.08 15.74 -30.42
CA ASN A 175 -27.69 16.30 -29.19
C ASN A 175 -26.87 17.42 -28.51
N ARG A 176 -27.57 18.40 -27.90
CA ARG A 176 -27.08 19.69 -27.38
C ARG A 176 -26.92 19.82 -25.84
N LEU A 177 -26.84 18.75 -25.05
CA LEU A 177 -26.62 18.86 -23.58
C LEU A 177 -25.17 18.51 -23.18
N LYS A 178 -24.35 19.53 -22.94
CA LYS A 178 -22.87 19.45 -22.79
C LYS A 178 -22.32 19.33 -21.36
N LEU A 179 -23.06 19.67 -20.30
CA LEU A 179 -22.44 19.86 -18.98
C LEU A 179 -22.46 18.62 -18.06
N LEU A 180 -23.52 17.80 -18.10
CA LEU A 180 -23.61 16.56 -17.30
C LEU A 180 -22.93 15.35 -17.97
N ASN A 181 -22.61 15.43 -19.26
CA ASN A 181 -21.91 14.40 -20.05
C ASN A 181 -20.37 14.48 -19.95
N LEU A 182 -19.82 15.40 -19.15
CA LEU A 182 -18.37 15.49 -18.94
C LEU A 182 -17.87 14.44 -17.94
N ILE A 183 -18.73 14.04 -16.99
CA ILE A 183 -18.41 13.07 -15.94
C ILE A 183 -18.79 11.65 -16.36
N ILE A 184 -19.80 11.50 -17.24
CA ILE A 184 -20.16 10.23 -17.87
C ILE A 184 -19.76 10.36 -19.34
N CYS A 185 -18.59 9.80 -19.68
CA CYS A 185 -18.02 9.72 -21.04
C CYS A 185 -18.97 8.96 -21.99
N THR A 186 -20.04 9.62 -22.42
CA THR A 186 -21.07 9.02 -23.26
C THR A 186 -20.60 8.98 -24.70
N ARG A 187 -20.05 7.83 -25.09
CA ARG A 187 -20.28 7.08 -26.35
C ARG A 187 -20.10 7.74 -27.73
N SER A 188 -19.91 9.06 -27.81
CA SER A 188 -20.21 9.84 -29.02
C SER A 188 -18.95 10.33 -29.76
N SER A 189 -17.82 10.61 -29.10
CA SER A 189 -16.61 11.04 -29.80
C SER A 189 -15.66 9.87 -30.13
N GLY A 190 -15.00 9.91 -31.29
CA GLY A 190 -13.86 9.03 -31.60
C GLY A 190 -12.72 9.14 -30.57
N ALA A 191 -12.69 10.27 -29.84
CA ALA A 191 -11.80 10.53 -28.71
C ALA A 191 -12.22 9.85 -27.39
N ALA A 192 -13.33 9.12 -27.31
CA ALA A 192 -13.81 8.54 -26.05
C ALA A 192 -12.84 7.51 -25.45
N VAL A 193 -12.26 6.63 -26.28
CA VAL A 193 -11.22 5.66 -25.84
C VAL A 193 -9.98 6.42 -25.37
N THR A 194 -9.54 7.41 -26.16
CA THR A 194 -8.37 8.24 -25.84
C THR A 194 -8.58 9.03 -24.55
N PHE A 195 -9.75 9.61 -24.34
CA PHE A 195 -10.09 10.37 -23.14
C PHE A 195 -10.20 9.45 -21.92
N LEU A 196 -10.80 8.26 -22.07
CA LEU A 196 -10.84 7.26 -21.01
C LEU A 196 -9.43 6.84 -20.61
N TYR A 197 -8.58 6.54 -21.59
CA TYR A 197 -7.19 6.16 -21.36
C TYR A 197 -6.42 7.28 -20.65
N ILE A 198 -6.50 8.53 -21.13
CA ILE A 198 -5.87 9.69 -20.47
C ILE A 198 -6.41 9.87 -19.04
N SER A 199 -7.72 9.73 -18.83
CA SER A 199 -8.34 9.83 -17.50
C SER A 199 -7.83 8.77 -16.55
N VAL A 200 -7.62 7.54 -17.02
CA VAL A 200 -7.00 6.47 -16.23
C VAL A 200 -5.54 6.80 -15.90
N LYS A 201 -4.76 7.37 -16.83
CA LYS A 201 -3.38 7.81 -16.55
C LYS A 201 -3.31 8.95 -15.53
N ILE A 202 -4.24 9.90 -15.61
CA ILE A 202 -4.40 10.94 -14.57
C ILE A 202 -4.74 10.28 -13.24
N LEU A 203 -5.66 9.31 -13.23
CA LEU A 203 -6.04 8.57 -12.02
C LEU A 203 -4.85 7.82 -11.40
N TYR A 204 -3.96 7.19 -12.19
CA TYR A 204 -2.70 6.63 -11.67
C TYR A 204 -1.83 7.69 -11.00
N THR A 205 -1.69 8.86 -11.61
CA THR A 205 -0.89 9.96 -11.05
C THR A 205 -1.48 10.48 -9.74
N VAL A 206 -2.80 10.70 -9.72
CA VAL A 206 -3.53 11.11 -8.51
C VAL A 206 -3.40 10.04 -7.42
N ASN A 207 -3.45 8.77 -7.79
CA ASN A 207 -3.26 7.67 -6.85
C ASN A 207 -1.88 7.70 -6.22
N ILE A 208 -0.80 7.83 -7.00
CA ILE A 208 0.57 7.93 -6.48
C ILE A 208 0.69 9.08 -5.46
N VAL A 209 0.16 10.26 -5.79
CA VAL A 209 0.16 11.41 -4.87
C VAL A 209 -0.67 11.13 -3.61
N GLY A 210 -1.84 10.51 -3.77
CA GLY A 210 -2.72 10.13 -2.68
C GLY A 210 -2.06 9.13 -1.73
N GLN A 211 -1.32 8.15 -2.25
CA GLN A 211 -0.61 7.14 -1.47
C GLN A 211 0.53 7.76 -0.64
N ILE A 212 1.28 8.70 -1.23
CA ILE A 212 2.30 9.46 -0.50
C ILE A 212 1.67 10.25 0.65
N PHE A 213 0.52 10.89 0.41
CA PHE A 213 -0.20 11.64 1.44
C PHE A 213 -0.79 10.73 2.53
N LEU A 214 -1.31 9.56 2.15
CA LEU A 214 -1.84 8.55 3.05
C LEU A 214 -0.74 8.07 4.02
N LEU A 215 0.43 7.68 3.49
CA LEU A 215 1.59 7.29 4.31
C LEU A 215 2.05 8.41 5.22
N ASN A 216 2.16 9.64 4.70
CA ASN A 216 2.62 10.78 5.49
C ASN A 216 1.67 11.10 6.66
N THR A 217 0.36 11.00 6.42
CA THR A 217 -0.66 11.20 7.45
C THR A 217 -0.65 10.06 8.46
N PHE A 218 -0.50 8.82 7.98
CA PHE A 218 -0.48 7.62 8.81
C PHE A 218 0.70 7.58 9.80
N LEU A 219 1.88 8.00 9.35
CA LEU A 219 3.08 8.07 10.20
C LEU A 219 3.05 9.22 11.22
N GLY A 220 2.04 10.11 11.13
CA GLY A 220 1.78 11.12 12.15
C GLY A 220 2.83 12.22 12.27
N ASN A 221 3.75 12.36 11.30
CA ASN A 221 4.78 13.39 11.40
C ASN A 221 4.27 14.77 10.97
N ARG A 222 4.82 15.83 11.59
CA ARG A 222 4.50 17.23 11.28
C ARG A 222 5.03 17.69 9.92
N SER A 223 6.03 16.98 9.37
CA SER A 223 6.63 17.29 8.07
C SER A 223 5.78 16.74 6.91
N LYS A 224 5.56 17.55 5.86
CA LYS A 224 4.89 17.11 4.61
C LYS A 224 5.74 16.17 3.73
N TRP A 225 7.04 16.08 4.02
CA TRP A 225 8.02 15.33 3.24
C TRP A 225 8.75 14.30 4.11
N TYR A 226 8.00 13.53 4.90
CA TYR A 226 8.56 12.56 5.84
C TYR A 226 9.56 11.59 5.20
N GLY A 227 9.20 10.99 4.06
CA GLY A 227 10.06 9.99 3.40
C GLY A 227 11.42 10.53 2.96
N LEU A 228 11.47 11.77 2.45
CA LEU A 228 12.74 12.41 2.05
C LEU A 228 13.59 12.79 3.27
N GLN A 229 12.95 13.20 4.36
CA GLN A 229 13.65 13.48 5.61
C GLN A 229 14.34 12.23 6.15
N VAL A 230 13.60 11.11 6.24
CA VAL A 230 14.15 9.83 6.68
C VAL A 230 15.28 9.34 5.77
N LEU A 231 15.13 9.49 4.45
CA LEU A 231 16.19 9.11 3.51
C LEU A 231 17.45 9.97 3.72
N ASN A 232 17.29 11.27 3.92
CA ASN A 232 18.40 12.18 4.19
C ASN A 232 19.06 11.86 5.54
N ASP A 233 18.29 11.55 6.57
CA ASP A 233 18.83 11.12 7.88
C ASP A 233 19.66 9.84 7.73
N LEU A 234 19.14 8.85 6.99
CA LEU A 234 19.85 7.60 6.72
C LEU A 234 21.13 7.79 5.90
N MET A 235 21.10 8.66 4.87
CA MET A 235 22.28 8.98 4.06
C MET A 235 23.36 9.70 4.86
N ASN A 236 22.98 10.48 5.86
CA ASN A 236 23.90 11.17 6.77
C ASN A 236 24.35 10.29 7.95
N GLY A 237 23.91 9.03 8.02
CA GLY A 237 24.26 8.11 9.09
C GLY A 237 23.57 8.40 10.43
N ARG A 238 22.49 9.19 10.46
CA ARG A 238 21.69 9.41 11.67
C ARG A 238 20.81 8.20 11.92
N GLU A 239 21.03 7.51 13.04
CA GLU A 239 20.24 6.35 13.42
C GLU A 239 18.92 6.73 14.09
N TRP A 240 18.10 5.72 14.39
CA TRP A 240 16.79 5.87 15.06
C TRP A 240 16.92 6.44 16.48
N GLU A 241 18.07 6.25 17.14
CA GLU A 241 18.33 6.75 18.50
C GLU A 241 18.35 8.28 18.55
N GLU A 242 18.88 8.93 17.50
CA GLU A 242 18.99 10.38 17.41
C GLU A 242 17.78 10.99 16.67
N SER A 243 17.33 10.35 15.60
CA SER A 243 16.24 10.87 14.77
C SER A 243 14.85 10.63 15.36
N GLY A 244 14.70 9.61 16.21
CA GLY A 244 13.41 9.12 16.69
C GLY A 244 12.51 8.54 15.59
N HIS A 245 13.03 8.35 14.38
CA HIS A 245 12.32 7.72 13.28
C HIS A 245 12.39 6.20 13.41
N PHE A 246 11.24 5.54 13.38
CA PHE A 246 11.11 4.08 13.47
C PHE A 246 11.93 3.45 14.61
N PRO A 247 11.67 3.85 15.86
CA PRO A 247 12.43 3.36 17.00
C PRO A 247 12.29 1.86 17.17
N ARG A 248 13.43 1.20 17.35
CA ARG A 248 13.47 -0.24 17.62
C ARG A 248 13.20 -0.54 19.09
N VAL A 249 13.50 0.43 19.95
CA VAL A 249 13.30 0.35 21.39
C VAL A 249 12.27 1.39 21.83
N THR A 250 11.17 0.94 22.44
CA THR A 250 10.13 1.82 23.00
C THR A 250 9.85 1.49 24.46
N LEU A 251 9.15 2.41 25.11
CA LEU A 251 8.77 2.37 26.52
C LEU A 251 7.25 2.19 26.62
N CYS A 252 6.84 1.32 27.51
CA CYS A 252 5.43 1.09 27.85
C CYS A 252 5.20 1.44 29.32
N ASP A 253 4.12 2.15 29.61
CA ASP A 253 3.68 2.36 30.99
C ASP A 253 2.77 1.18 31.37
N PHE A 254 3.29 0.24 32.16
CA PHE A 254 2.52 -0.90 32.63
C PHE A 254 1.97 -0.61 34.03
N GLU A 255 0.63 -0.52 34.15
CA GLU A 255 -0.05 -0.26 35.42
C GLU A 255 -0.63 -1.55 36.02
N VAL A 256 -0.05 -2.03 37.13
CA VAL A 256 -0.64 -3.13 37.91
C VAL A 256 -1.32 -2.57 39.16
N LYS A 257 -2.61 -2.86 39.32
CA LYS A 257 -3.33 -2.61 40.58
C LYS A 257 -3.04 -3.74 41.57
N VAL A 258 -2.06 -3.54 42.44
CA VAL A 258 -1.85 -4.37 43.63
C VAL A 258 -2.35 -3.57 44.83
N ASN A 259 -3.59 -3.81 45.27
CA ASN A 259 -4.30 -2.95 46.24
C ASN A 259 -4.41 -1.48 45.76
N ILE A 260 -4.18 -0.49 46.65
CA ILE A 260 -4.39 0.96 46.42
C ILE A 260 -3.22 1.62 45.63
N TYR A 261 -2.15 0.88 45.28
CA TYR A 261 -0.97 1.45 44.63
C TYR A 261 -0.88 1.10 43.14
N PHE A 262 -0.48 2.10 42.35
CA PHE A 262 -0.11 1.97 40.94
C PHE A 262 1.40 1.73 40.85
N LEU A 263 1.82 0.59 40.32
CA LEU A 263 3.19 0.38 39.88
C LEU A 263 3.26 0.73 38.40
N GLN A 264 4.05 1.74 38.05
CA GLN A 264 4.37 2.13 36.67
C GLN A 264 5.73 1.54 36.32
N SER A 265 5.75 0.45 35.58
CA SER A 265 6.99 -0.15 35.08
C SER A 265 7.22 0.28 33.65
N ILE A 266 8.41 0.83 33.38
CA ILE A 266 8.85 1.18 32.03
C ILE A 266 9.63 0.00 31.47
N ILE A 267 9.09 -0.58 30.42
CA ILE A 267 9.62 -1.78 29.80
C ILE A 267 10.27 -1.41 28.48
N TYR A 268 11.55 -1.77 28.30
CA TYR A 268 12.24 -1.67 27.02
C TYR A 268 11.71 -2.75 26.07
N MET A 269 11.31 -2.33 24.88
CA MET A 269 10.63 -3.19 23.92
C MET A 269 11.37 -3.26 22.59
N HIS A 270 11.73 -4.45 22.11
CA HIS A 270 12.27 -4.56 20.75
C HIS A 270 11.16 -4.77 19.72
N THR A 271 10.96 -3.82 18.81
CA THR A 271 10.01 -3.98 17.69
C THR A 271 10.55 -5.04 16.73
N THR A 272 10.03 -6.27 16.80
CA THR A 272 10.47 -7.38 15.92
C THR A 272 9.86 -7.32 14.50
N VAL A 273 9.21 -6.21 14.15
CA VAL A 273 8.64 -5.95 12.81
C VAL A 273 9.74 -5.62 11.78
N THR A 274 10.92 -5.19 12.22
CA THR A 274 12.12 -5.20 11.36
C THR A 274 12.62 -6.64 11.24
N LEU A 275 12.99 -7.07 10.02
CA LEU A 275 13.63 -8.36 9.69
C LEU A 275 14.98 -8.54 10.41
N SER A 276 14.96 -8.56 11.73
CA SER A 276 16.11 -8.82 12.59
C SER A 276 15.84 -10.14 13.29
N PHE A 277 16.56 -11.18 12.86
CA PHE A 277 16.72 -12.43 13.58
C PHE A 277 17.53 -12.17 14.86
N SER A 278 16.93 -11.50 15.84
CA SER A 278 17.55 -11.41 17.17
C SER A 278 17.18 -12.66 17.95
N ASN A 279 18.14 -13.58 18.05
CA ASN A 279 18.10 -14.70 18.99
C ASN A 279 17.85 -14.16 20.42
N LYS A 280 17.13 -14.94 21.23
CA LYS A 280 16.97 -14.72 22.68
C LYS A 280 18.36 -14.65 23.34
N ALA A 281 18.94 -13.46 23.43
CA ALA A 281 20.08 -13.20 24.30
C ALA A 281 19.52 -12.90 25.70
N LYS A 282 19.32 -13.95 26.50
CA LYS A 282 19.28 -13.80 27.97
C LYS A 282 20.70 -13.40 28.38
N LEU A 283 20.97 -12.10 28.43
CA LEU A 283 22.16 -11.59 29.08
C LEU A 283 21.91 -11.61 30.59
N ILE A 284 22.68 -12.50 31.21
CA ILE A 284 22.83 -12.80 32.62
C ILE A 284 23.42 -11.57 33.35
N GLU A 285 22.96 -11.37 34.59
CA GLU A 285 23.54 -10.60 35.70
C GLU A 285 24.41 -9.38 35.37
N ILE A 286 23.97 -8.21 35.85
CA ILE A 286 24.90 -7.23 36.42
C ILE A 286 24.40 -6.90 37.83
N THR A 287 25.07 -7.59 38.76
CA THR A 287 25.40 -7.30 40.17
C THR A 287 24.60 -6.24 40.91
#